data_AF-A0A5J5PNF8-F1
#
_entry.id   AF-A0A5J5PNF8-F1
#
_cell.length_a   1.000
_cell.length_b   1.000
_cell.length_c   1.000
_cell.angle_alpha   90.00
_cell.angle_beta   90.00
_cell.angle_gamma   90.00
#
_symmetry.space_group_name_H-M   'P 1'
#
loop_
_entity.id
_entity.type
_entity.pdbx_description
1 polymer ?
#
loop_
_entity_poly.entity_id
_entity_poly.type
_entity_poly.pdbx_seq_one_letter_code
_entity_poly.pdbx_strand_id
1 'polypeptide(L)'
;MKRGGRPGITSELQLYCIAIGALVFAALMLFAESMLNHHLAGLLGLGSLSWAGHQVHVSLPINQFLNAGVDPKEIPLPHEFILNRDLLAQLYPSFTEGATPFFTLNWSKYAEFLTFRGGLDPVTGGLWLTDIAHHHLAIAILFLIAGHMYKTNRGIGHSLKDILEAHK
;
A
#
# COMPACT_ATOMS: atom_id res chain seq x y z
N MET A 1 -19.15 -9.11 -15.32
CA MET A 1 -18.27 -9.73 -14.29
C MET A 1 -17.82 -8.63 -13.33
N LYS A 2 -18.38 -8.58 -12.12
CA LYS A 2 -18.02 -7.58 -11.10
C LYS A 2 -16.64 -7.96 -10.55
N ARG A 3 -15.63 -7.15 -10.85
CA ARG A 3 -14.23 -7.39 -10.44
C ARG A 3 -13.96 -6.62 -9.14
N GLY A 4 -13.80 -7.31 -8.03
CA GLY A 4 -13.28 -6.74 -6.78
C GLY A 4 -11.76 -6.61 -6.81
N GLY A 5 -11.20 -5.59 -6.13
CA GLY A 5 -9.75 -5.41 -5.99
C GLY A 5 -9.06 -4.66 -7.15
N ARG A 6 -9.58 -3.51 -7.61
CA ARG A 6 -8.99 -2.80 -8.76
C ARG A 6 -7.92 -1.78 -8.33
N PRO A 7 -6.78 -1.67 -9.03
CA PRO A 7 -5.71 -0.69 -8.76
C PRO A 7 -6.08 0.77 -9.11
N GLY A 8 -7.36 1.07 -9.35
CA GLY A 8 -7.80 2.40 -9.78
C GLY A 8 -7.49 2.74 -11.24
N ILE A 9 -7.32 1.75 -12.11
CA ILE A 9 -7.11 1.97 -13.54
C ILE A 9 -8.45 2.18 -14.24
N THR A 10 -8.58 3.30 -14.97
CA THR A 10 -9.81 3.71 -15.67
C THR A 10 -9.64 3.89 -17.18
N SER A 11 -8.40 3.90 -17.70
CA SER A 11 -8.13 4.09 -19.13
C SER A 11 -7.02 3.19 -19.68
N GLU A 12 -7.03 2.97 -20.99
CA GLU A 12 -5.99 2.20 -21.69
C GLU A 12 -4.62 2.90 -21.64
N LEU A 13 -4.61 4.24 -21.62
CA LEU A 13 -3.37 5.03 -21.50
C LEU A 13 -2.57 4.65 -20.25
N GLN A 14 -3.25 4.44 -19.12
CA GLN A 14 -2.60 4.01 -17.88
C GLN A 14 -1.97 2.62 -18.03
N LEU A 15 -2.62 1.70 -18.75
CA LEU A 15 -2.05 0.38 -19.04
C LEU A 15 -0.80 0.46 -19.92
N TYR A 16 -0.82 1.31 -20.96
CA TYR A 16 0.36 1.54 -21.80
C TYR A 16 1.54 2.08 -21.00
N CYS A 17 1.32 3.07 -20.13
CA CYS A 17 2.38 3.62 -19.28
C CYS A 17 2.94 2.57 -18.31
N ILE A 18 2.09 1.73 -17.72
CA ILE A 18 2.53 0.64 -16.83
C ILE A 18 3.39 -0.37 -17.61
N ALA A 19 2.99 -0.75 -18.82
CA ALA A 19 3.73 -1.71 -19.63
C ALA A 19 5.13 -1.17 -20.00
N ILE A 20 5.23 0.10 -20.39
CA ILE A 20 6.51 0.75 -20.69
C ILE A 20 7.38 0.85 -19.43
N GLY A 21 6.79 1.27 -18.30
CA GLY A 21 7.51 1.34 -17.02
C GLY A 21 8.04 -0.01 -16.56
N ALA A 22 7.25 -1.08 -16.71
CA ALA A 22 7.66 -2.45 -16.39
C ALA A 22 8.82 -2.92 -17.28
N LEU A 23 8.80 -2.58 -18.58
CA LEU A 23 9.89 -2.90 -19.51
C LEU A 23 11.20 -2.19 -19.12
N VAL A 24 11.13 -0.90 -18.78
CA VAL A 24 12.30 -0.13 -18.32
C VAL A 24 12.84 -0.70 -17.00
N PHE A 25 11.96 -1.02 -16.04
CA PHE A 25 12.36 -1.61 -14.77
C PHE A 25 13.01 -3.00 -14.97
N ALA A 26 12.47 -3.84 -15.86
CA ALA A 26 13.07 -5.13 -16.18
C ALA A 26 14.50 -5.00 -16.73
N ALA A 27 14.76 -3.98 -17.57
CA ALA A 27 16.11 -3.70 -18.06
C ALA A 27 17.08 -3.25 -16.95
N LEU A 28 16.59 -2.46 -15.99
CA LEU A 28 17.39 -2.01 -14.84
C LEU A 28 17.72 -3.15 -13.85
N MET A 29 16.83 -4.13 -13.72
CA MET A 29 17.00 -5.25 -12.79
C MET A 29 18.09 -6.26 -13.19
N LEU A 30 18.68 -6.15 -14.38
CA LEU A 30 19.80 -6.99 -14.81
C LEU A 30 21.11 -6.74 -14.02
N PHE A 31 21.13 -5.81 -13.05
CA PHE A 31 22.36 -5.32 -12.39
C PHE A 31 22.30 -5.20 -10.85
N ALA A 32 21.44 -5.92 -10.12
CA ALA A 32 21.24 -5.70 -8.67
C ALA A 32 21.60 -6.90 -7.76
N GLU A 33 22.36 -6.66 -6.67
CA GLU A 33 22.60 -7.60 -5.56
C GLU A 33 22.46 -6.92 -4.18
N SER A 34 21.78 -7.57 -3.22
CA SER A 34 21.91 -7.40 -1.75
C SER A 34 20.89 -8.29 -1.00
N MET A 35 21.23 -8.99 0.09
CA MET A 35 20.59 -10.31 0.35
C MET A 35 19.56 -10.48 1.49
N LEU A 36 19.54 -9.78 2.63
CA LEU A 36 18.52 -10.09 3.67
C LEU A 36 17.88 -8.89 4.37
N ASN A 37 18.63 -8.02 5.03
CA ASN A 37 18.05 -6.81 5.66
C ASN A 37 17.41 -5.88 4.62
N HIS A 38 18.05 -5.77 3.45
CA HIS A 38 17.55 -5.00 2.32
C HIS A 38 16.31 -5.64 1.66
N HIS A 39 16.18 -6.96 1.69
CA HIS A 39 14.98 -7.63 1.19
C HIS A 39 13.81 -7.52 2.18
N LEU A 40 14.05 -7.74 3.47
CA LEU A 40 12.99 -7.63 4.48
C LEU A 40 12.49 -6.18 4.62
N ALA A 41 13.37 -5.25 5.01
CA ALA A 41 12.93 -3.86 5.20
C ALA A 41 12.69 -3.13 3.88
N GLY A 42 13.59 -3.28 2.90
CA GLY A 42 13.50 -2.57 1.63
C GLY A 42 12.46 -3.18 0.69
N LEU A 43 12.72 -4.38 0.17
CA LEU A 43 11.86 -4.98 -0.85
C LEU A 43 10.43 -5.27 -0.33
N LEU A 44 10.30 -5.94 0.82
CA LEU A 44 9.01 -6.34 1.36
C LEU A 44 8.36 -5.20 2.18
N GLY A 45 9.11 -4.58 3.09
CA GLY A 45 8.62 -3.50 3.95
C GLY A 45 8.21 -2.25 3.17
N LEU A 46 9.15 -1.60 2.45
CA LEU A 46 8.84 -0.39 1.68
C LEU A 46 7.93 -0.69 0.49
N GLY A 47 8.04 -1.88 -0.14
CA GLY A 47 7.15 -2.32 -1.20
C GLY A 47 5.70 -2.39 -0.72
N SER A 48 5.46 -3.06 0.41
CA SER A 48 4.12 -3.15 1.00
C SER A 48 3.61 -1.80 1.50
N LEU A 49 4.47 -0.97 2.09
CA LEU A 49 4.09 0.39 2.54
C LEU A 49 3.66 1.26 1.36
N SER A 50 4.41 1.21 0.25
CA SER A 50 4.10 1.94 -0.98
C SER A 50 2.78 1.45 -1.58
N TRP A 51 2.53 0.13 -1.54
CA TRP A 51 1.26 -0.44 -2.01
C TRP A 51 0.08 -0.06 -1.13
N ALA A 52 0.24 0.01 0.20
CA ALA A 52 -0.78 0.54 1.10
C ALA A 52 -1.09 2.01 0.80
N GLY A 53 -0.06 2.84 0.60
CA GLY A 53 -0.23 4.24 0.19
C GLY A 53 -0.97 4.37 -1.15
N HIS A 54 -0.60 3.58 -2.15
CA HIS A 54 -1.31 3.53 -3.43
C HIS A 54 -2.78 3.13 -3.27
N GLN A 55 -3.07 2.12 -2.43
CA GLN A 55 -4.45 1.73 -2.18
C GLN A 55 -5.26 2.85 -1.53
N VAL A 56 -4.71 3.51 -0.51
CA VAL A 56 -5.40 4.57 0.23
C VAL A 56 -5.66 5.81 -0.63
N HIS A 57 -4.65 6.25 -1.40
CA HIS A 57 -4.72 7.52 -2.12
C HIS A 57 -5.24 7.42 -3.55
N VAL A 58 -5.21 6.23 -4.17
CA VAL A 58 -5.59 6.04 -5.58
C VAL A 58 -6.70 5.02 -5.73
N SER A 59 -6.48 3.78 -5.25
CA SER A 59 -7.44 2.71 -5.51
C SER A 59 -8.76 2.95 -4.78
N LEU A 60 -8.74 3.33 -3.51
CA LEU A 60 -9.94 3.53 -2.70
C LEU A 60 -10.87 4.62 -3.26
N PRO A 61 -10.40 5.86 -3.52
CA PRO A 61 -11.25 6.90 -4.11
C PRO A 61 -11.90 6.47 -5.43
N ILE A 62 -11.12 5.88 -6.33
CA ILE A 62 -11.61 5.49 -7.66
C ILE A 62 -12.62 4.34 -7.56
N ASN A 63 -12.36 3.34 -6.72
CA ASN A 63 -13.30 2.23 -6.56
C ASN A 63 -14.61 2.66 -5.91
N GLN A 64 -14.62 3.72 -5.09
CA GLN A 64 -15.86 4.26 -4.52
C GLN A 64 -16.79 4.78 -5.63
N PHE A 65 -16.26 5.53 -6.61
CA PHE A 65 -17.03 5.95 -7.78
C PHE A 65 -17.43 4.79 -8.69
N LEU A 66 -16.51 3.86 -8.97
CA LEU A 66 -16.79 2.68 -9.80
C LEU A 66 -17.89 1.79 -9.19
N ASN A 67 -17.91 1.65 -7.87
CA ASN A 67 -18.93 0.88 -7.16
C ASN A 67 -20.27 1.61 -7.11
N ALA A 68 -20.26 2.95 -7.18
CA ALA A 68 -21.46 3.77 -7.36
C ALA A 68 -21.98 3.78 -8.82
N GLY A 69 -21.26 3.15 -9.76
CA GLY A 69 -21.68 3.04 -11.15
C GLY A 69 -21.37 4.25 -12.02
N VAL A 70 -20.50 5.16 -11.57
CA VAL A 70 -20.04 6.32 -12.35
C VAL A 70 -19.19 5.85 -13.53
N ASP A 71 -19.38 6.48 -14.70
CA ASP A 71 -18.60 6.15 -15.90
C ASP A 71 -17.11 6.43 -15.63
N PRO A 72 -16.19 5.50 -15.93
CA PRO A 72 -14.75 5.70 -15.74
C PRO A 72 -14.16 6.98 -16.33
N LYS A 73 -14.80 7.57 -17.35
CA LYS A 73 -14.39 8.83 -17.99
C LYS A 73 -14.76 10.07 -17.17
N GLU A 74 -15.77 9.98 -16.32
CA GLU A 74 -16.24 11.07 -15.46
C GLU A 74 -15.54 11.06 -14.09
N ILE A 75 -14.86 9.97 -13.75
CA ILE A 75 -14.09 9.86 -12.51
C ILE A 75 -12.84 10.75 -12.63
N PRO A 76 -12.60 11.66 -11.66
CA PRO A 76 -11.37 12.45 -11.61
C PRO A 76 -10.12 11.56 -11.69
N LEU A 77 -9.07 12.05 -12.33
CA LEU A 77 -7.84 11.28 -12.46
C LEU A 77 -7.16 11.11 -11.09
N PRO A 78 -6.40 10.02 -10.87
CA PRO A 78 -5.70 9.77 -9.61
C PRO A 78 -4.93 10.96 -9.03
N HIS A 79 -4.30 11.78 -9.88
CA HIS A 79 -3.52 12.93 -9.44
C HIS A 79 -4.38 14.07 -8.89
N GLU A 80 -5.64 14.19 -9.32
CA GLU A 80 -6.57 15.20 -8.81
C GLU A 80 -6.94 14.90 -7.36
N PHE A 81 -7.14 13.63 -7.00
CA PHE A 81 -7.35 13.22 -5.60
C PHE A 81 -6.13 13.51 -4.72
N ILE A 82 -4.91 13.32 -5.24
CA ILE A 82 -3.67 13.56 -4.48
C ILE A 82 -3.45 15.06 -4.24
N LEU A 83 -3.69 15.88 -5.26
CA LEU A 83 -3.42 17.33 -5.21
C LEU A 83 -4.55 18.10 -4.52
N ASN A 84 -5.78 17.59 -4.58
CA ASN A 84 -6.95 18.22 -3.97
C ASN A 84 -7.44 17.41 -2.77
N ARG A 85 -6.98 17.81 -1.57
CA ARG A 85 -7.40 17.20 -0.31
C ARG A 85 -8.92 17.29 -0.10
N ASP A 86 -9.58 18.33 -0.58
CA ASP A 86 -11.02 18.52 -0.36
C ASP A 86 -11.84 17.47 -1.11
N LEU A 87 -11.35 17.00 -2.27
CA LEU A 87 -11.97 15.91 -3.01
C LEU A 87 -11.85 14.58 -2.25
N LEU A 88 -10.69 14.30 -1.66
CA LEU A 88 -10.50 13.13 -0.78
C LEU A 88 -11.35 13.23 0.50
N ALA A 89 -11.43 14.42 1.10
CA ALA A 89 -12.19 14.66 2.32
C ALA A 89 -13.70 14.52 2.14
N GLN A 90 -14.23 14.78 0.93
CA GLN A 90 -15.63 14.50 0.60
C GLN A 90 -15.95 13.00 0.62
N LEU A 91 -14.99 12.15 0.29
CA LEU A 91 -15.15 10.69 0.30
C LEU A 91 -14.86 10.10 1.69
N TYR A 92 -13.85 10.64 2.37
CA TYR A 92 -13.33 10.18 3.66
C TYR A 92 -13.11 11.41 4.56
N PRO A 93 -14.11 11.82 5.37
CA PRO A 93 -14.05 13.02 6.21
C PRO A 93 -12.82 13.12 7.12
N SER A 94 -12.28 11.98 7.57
CA SER A 94 -11.04 11.89 8.34
C SER A 94 -9.81 12.53 7.69
N PHE A 95 -9.77 12.69 6.35
CA PHE A 95 -8.68 13.38 5.66
C PHE A 95 -8.58 14.87 5.98
N THR A 96 -9.64 15.50 6.51
CA THR A 96 -9.60 16.89 6.97
C THR A 96 -8.64 17.10 8.14
N GLU A 97 -8.46 16.09 8.99
CA GLU A 97 -7.55 16.12 10.15
C GLU A 97 -6.06 16.01 9.75
N GLY A 98 -5.80 15.62 8.49
CA GLY A 98 -4.47 15.42 7.94
C GLY A 98 -3.65 14.38 8.72
N ALA A 99 -2.36 14.66 8.89
CA ALA A 99 -1.44 13.79 9.61
C ALA A 99 -1.45 14.01 11.15
N THR A 100 -2.23 14.95 11.67
CA THR A 100 -2.25 15.26 13.10
C THR A 100 -2.61 14.04 13.97
N PRO A 101 -3.65 13.23 13.63
CA PRO A 101 -3.99 12.04 14.40
C PRO A 101 -2.87 10.98 14.42
N PHE A 102 -2.04 10.91 13.36
CA PHE A 102 -0.90 10.01 13.30
C PHE A 102 0.15 10.34 14.36
N PHE A 103 0.58 11.60 14.45
CA PHE A 103 1.61 12.04 15.40
C PHE A 103 1.12 12.14 16.85
N THR A 104 -0.19 12.27 17.06
CA THR A 104 -0.82 12.26 18.39
C THR A 104 -1.25 10.87 18.86
N LEU A 105 -0.98 9.83 18.06
CA LEU A 105 -1.36 8.44 18.31
C LEU A 105 -2.89 8.22 18.42
N ASN A 106 -3.71 9.15 17.91
CA ASN A 106 -5.15 9.00 17.84
C ASN A 106 -5.57 8.26 16.55
N TRP A 107 -5.10 7.04 16.39
CA TRP A 107 -5.26 6.28 15.14
C TRP A 107 -6.69 5.80 14.86
N SER A 108 -7.59 5.88 15.85
CA SER A 108 -9.01 5.57 15.66
C SER A 108 -9.68 6.40 14.56
N LYS A 109 -9.11 7.59 14.28
CA LYS A 109 -9.58 8.51 13.22
C LYS A 109 -9.41 7.97 11.81
N TYR A 110 -8.56 6.96 11.60
CA TYR A 110 -8.29 6.39 10.27
C TYR A 110 -9.17 5.18 9.93
N ALA A 111 -10.13 4.83 10.79
CA ALA A 111 -10.98 3.64 10.63
C ALA A 111 -11.95 3.70 9.43
N GLU A 112 -12.11 4.86 8.78
CA GLU A 112 -12.94 4.99 7.58
C GLU A 112 -12.31 4.29 6.36
N PHE A 113 -10.98 4.32 6.25
CA PHE A 113 -10.24 3.77 5.11
C PHE A 113 -9.24 2.66 5.49
N LEU A 114 -8.93 2.49 6.78
CA LEU A 114 -8.20 1.34 7.33
C LEU A 114 -9.15 0.52 8.20
N THR A 115 -9.87 -0.42 7.59
CA THR A 115 -10.89 -1.21 8.29
C THR A 115 -10.38 -2.60 8.67
N PHE A 116 -11.19 -3.33 9.43
CA PHE A 116 -10.98 -4.75 9.73
C PHE A 116 -12.35 -5.46 9.73
N ARG A 117 -13.05 -5.41 8.60
CA ARG A 117 -14.42 -5.93 8.46
C ARG A 117 -14.46 -7.44 8.35
N GLY A 118 -13.54 -8.00 7.55
CA GLY A 118 -13.54 -9.41 7.19
C GLY A 118 -14.62 -9.77 6.17
N GLY A 119 -14.46 -10.94 5.56
CA GLY A 119 -15.39 -11.44 4.53
C GLY A 119 -15.25 -10.73 3.19
N LEU A 120 -16.35 -10.72 2.42
CA LEU A 120 -16.40 -10.15 1.07
C LEU A 120 -17.33 -8.94 1.03
N ASP A 121 -16.98 -7.97 0.19
CA ASP A 121 -17.85 -6.86 -0.15
C ASP A 121 -19.06 -7.39 -0.95
N PRO A 122 -20.30 -7.21 -0.45
CA PRO A 122 -21.50 -7.73 -1.10
C PRO A 122 -21.77 -7.08 -2.47
N VAL A 123 -21.21 -5.89 -2.74
CA VAL A 123 -21.40 -5.19 -4.02
C VAL A 123 -20.50 -5.78 -5.10
N THR A 124 -19.22 -5.96 -4.79
CA THR A 124 -18.19 -6.37 -5.76
C THR A 124 -17.92 -7.88 -5.76
N GLY A 125 -18.22 -8.58 -4.68
CA GLY A 125 -17.89 -9.99 -4.46
C GLY A 125 -16.41 -10.26 -4.16
N GLY A 126 -15.58 -9.21 -4.03
CA GLY A 126 -14.17 -9.31 -3.66
C GLY A 126 -13.93 -9.00 -2.18
N LEU A 127 -12.67 -9.06 -1.74
CA LEU A 127 -12.28 -8.56 -0.42
C LEU A 127 -12.46 -7.05 -0.33
N TRP A 128 -12.70 -6.53 0.87
CA TRP A 128 -12.74 -5.10 1.13
C TRP A 128 -11.38 -4.45 0.84
N LEU A 129 -11.34 -3.47 -0.06
CA LEU A 129 -10.11 -2.73 -0.37
C LEU A 129 -9.53 -2.03 0.87
N THR A 130 -10.38 -1.56 1.77
CA THR A 130 -9.97 -0.95 3.04
C THR A 130 -9.31 -1.96 3.99
N ASP A 131 -9.75 -3.22 3.98
CA ASP A 131 -9.08 -4.30 4.73
C ASP A 131 -7.76 -4.70 4.07
N ILE A 132 -7.70 -4.73 2.73
CA ILE A 132 -6.44 -5.00 2.00
C ILE A 132 -5.41 -3.89 2.27
N ALA A 133 -5.84 -2.63 2.32
CA ALA A 133 -4.96 -1.50 2.62
C ALA A 133 -4.39 -1.60 4.04
N HIS A 134 -5.26 -1.89 5.02
CA HIS A 134 -4.84 -2.12 6.40
C HIS A 134 -3.90 -3.32 6.52
N HIS A 135 -4.19 -4.42 5.83
CA HIS A 135 -3.31 -5.59 5.79
C HIS A 135 -1.91 -5.23 5.29
N HIS A 136 -1.81 -4.51 4.18
CA HIS A 136 -0.50 -4.12 3.62
C HIS A 136 0.27 -3.16 4.53
N LEU A 137 -0.43 -2.24 5.19
CA LEU A 137 0.19 -1.38 6.20
C LEU A 137 0.73 -2.20 7.39
N ALA A 138 -0.05 -3.18 7.87
CA ALA A 138 0.37 -4.04 8.98
C ALA A 138 1.59 -4.90 8.63
N ILE A 139 1.61 -5.56 7.46
CA ILE A 139 2.76 -6.36 7.04
C ILE A 139 3.97 -5.47 6.72
N ALA A 140 3.77 -4.23 6.25
CA ALA A 140 4.86 -3.29 6.01
C ALA A 140 5.61 -2.97 7.31
N ILE A 141 4.87 -2.65 8.38
CA ILE A 141 5.46 -2.39 9.70
C ILE A 141 6.19 -3.64 10.20
N LEU A 142 5.59 -4.82 10.07
CA LEU A 142 6.21 -6.09 10.46
C LEU A 142 7.55 -6.30 9.74
N PHE A 143 7.59 -6.16 8.41
CA PHE A 143 8.80 -6.36 7.62
C PHE A 143 9.86 -5.27 7.82
N LEU A 144 9.44 -4.03 8.03
CA LEU A 144 10.35 -2.93 8.39
C LEU A 144 11.04 -3.21 9.72
N ILE A 145 10.30 -3.64 10.75
CA ILE A 145 10.88 -4.01 12.04
C ILE A 145 11.77 -5.26 11.90
N ALA A 146 11.29 -6.30 11.21
CA ALA A 146 12.03 -7.55 11.02
C ALA A 146 13.36 -7.35 10.26
N GLY A 147 13.41 -6.44 9.30
CA GLY A 147 14.64 -6.12 8.56
C GLY A 147 15.74 -5.44 9.38
N HIS A 148 15.45 -5.06 10.64
CA HIS A 148 16.44 -4.53 11.59
C HIS A 148 16.91 -5.56 12.63
N MET A 149 16.47 -6.82 12.52
CA MET A 149 16.85 -7.89 13.45
C MET A 149 18.33 -8.27 13.34
N TYR A 150 18.88 -8.32 12.12
CA TYR A 150 20.22 -8.87 11.90
C TYR A 150 21.33 -7.83 11.97
N LYS A 151 22.44 -8.24 12.57
CA LYS A 151 23.61 -7.41 12.80
C LYS A 151 24.19 -6.88 11.48
N THR A 152 24.51 -5.60 11.46
CA THR A 152 25.21 -4.92 10.36
C THR A 152 26.50 -4.26 10.86
N ASN A 153 27.17 -3.48 10.01
CA ASN A 153 28.38 -2.73 10.35
C ASN A 153 28.20 -1.75 11.54
N ARG A 154 26.97 -1.46 11.98
CA ARG A 154 26.66 -0.62 13.15
C ARG A 154 26.77 -1.36 14.48
N GLY A 155 27.12 -2.65 14.48
CA GLY A 155 27.39 -3.43 15.70
C GLY A 155 26.16 -3.87 16.51
N ILE A 156 24.96 -3.39 16.18
CA ILE A 156 23.68 -3.73 16.82
C ILE A 156 22.92 -4.76 15.97
N GLY A 157 22.29 -5.75 16.61
CA GLY A 157 21.49 -6.81 15.99
C GLY A 157 22.06 -8.21 16.25
N HIS A 158 21.39 -9.23 15.71
CA HIS A 158 21.76 -10.63 15.89
C HIS A 158 22.59 -11.19 14.73
N SER A 159 23.62 -11.97 15.05
CA SER A 159 24.35 -12.79 14.08
C SER A 159 23.57 -14.10 13.86
N LEU A 160 23.30 -14.44 12.60
CA LEU A 160 22.66 -15.71 12.24
C LEU A 160 23.47 -16.92 12.74
N LYS A 161 24.80 -16.81 12.70
CA LYS A 161 25.71 -17.86 13.20
C LYS A 161 25.51 -18.08 14.69
N ASP A 162 25.49 -17.00 15.48
CA ASP A 162 25.38 -17.06 16.93
C ASP A 162 24.01 -17.63 17.34
N ILE A 163 22.94 -17.27 16.62
CA ILE A 163 21.61 -17.83 16.81
C ILE A 163 21.64 -19.35 16.58
N LEU A 164 22.23 -19.82 15.47
CA LEU A 164 22.29 -21.23 15.13
C LEU A 164 23.14 -22.04 16.12
N GLU A 165 24.26 -21.48 16.58
CA GLU A 165 25.14 -22.13 17.57
C GLU A 165 24.50 -22.24 18.95
N ALA A 166 23.65 -21.28 19.33
CA ALA A 166 22.92 -21.29 20.60
C ALA A 166 21.74 -22.28 20.64
N HIS A 167 21.28 -22.81 19.50
CA HIS A 167 20.16 -23.76 19.40
C HIS A 167 20.61 -25.16 18.93
N LYS A 168 21.79 -25.59 19.40
CA LYS A 168 22.28 -26.96 19.24
C LYS A 168 21.89 -27.85 20.41
#